data_AF-A0AAU7J251-F1
#
_entry.id   AF-A0AAU7J251-F1
#
_cell.length_a   1.000
_cell.length_b   1.000
_cell.length_c   1.000
_cell.angle_alpha   90.00
_cell.angle_beta   90.00
_cell.angle_gamma   90.00
#
_symmetry.space_group_name_H-M   'P 1'
#
loop_
_entity.id
_entity.type
_entity.pdbx_description
1 polymer ?
#
loop_
_entity_poly.entity_id
_entity_poly.type
_entity_poly.pdbx_seq_one_letter_code
_entity_poly.pdbx_strand_id
1 'polypeptide(L)'
;MRHNENLWPFIKLSRNETGEISDLNYKGQSINLTTLTSIQDRFEGEILIAATGPSIKNINFENLSSTVVTAGVNGAWHLNDQLHFSLYFVVDMTFIDRQTAILKQVIGCKNVILFTTVMGIVKLINRFSYENIRCEICIIEDICYETYKPSIKRDNLHQALGDTPGIVFSDSHPNIAFSRDVRRGVVDAGTVMYWALQVIYFLRFNKIYIAGLDMNNFNQPRFYENGNNMLPSFLGDKVQNTVIPAFTLASNIMQKDNITVVNLSPQSAIPDFVFPRKDFTDVFN
;
A
#
# COMPACT_ATOMS: atom_id res chain seq x y z
N MET A 1 -13.33 2.55 22.65
CA MET A 1 -13.88 1.60 21.66
C MET A 1 -12.69 1.01 20.92
N ARG A 2 -12.58 -0.32 20.88
CA ARG A 2 -11.57 -1.02 20.08
C ARG A 2 -11.95 -0.90 18.60
N HIS A 3 -10.96 -0.89 17.72
CA HIS A 3 -11.24 -0.86 16.30
C HIS A 3 -11.74 -2.24 15.81
N ASN A 4 -12.65 -2.22 14.84
CA ASN A 4 -13.28 -3.42 14.27
C ASN A 4 -13.97 -4.35 15.30
N GLU A 5 -14.54 -3.80 16.39
CA GLU A 5 -15.33 -4.57 17.36
C GLU A 5 -16.50 -5.33 16.72
N ASN A 6 -17.07 -4.80 15.63
CA ASN A 6 -18.13 -5.44 14.85
C ASN A 6 -17.71 -6.75 14.17
N LEU A 7 -16.42 -7.07 14.12
CA LEU A 7 -15.94 -8.38 13.66
C LEU A 7 -16.11 -9.48 14.71
N TRP A 8 -16.32 -9.11 15.99
CA TRP A 8 -16.60 -10.07 17.05
C TRP A 8 -18.07 -10.56 16.98
N PRO A 9 -18.36 -11.85 17.23
CA PRO A 9 -17.44 -12.94 17.57
C PRO A 9 -16.92 -13.72 16.35
N PHE A 10 -17.17 -13.24 15.14
CA PHE A 10 -16.91 -13.98 13.90
C PHE A 10 -15.43 -14.08 13.54
N ILE A 11 -14.60 -13.13 13.95
CA ILE A 11 -13.15 -13.14 13.75
C ILE A 11 -12.45 -13.49 15.05
N LYS A 12 -11.59 -14.51 14.99
CA LYS A 12 -10.57 -14.80 16.01
C LYS A 12 -9.19 -14.60 15.38
N LEU A 13 -8.28 -13.97 16.10
CA LEU A 13 -6.91 -13.73 15.63
C LEU A 13 -5.92 -13.85 16.78
N SER A 14 -4.68 -14.18 16.44
CA SER A 14 -3.51 -14.09 17.32
C SER A 14 -2.43 -13.25 16.67
N ARG A 15 -1.62 -12.61 17.51
CA ARG A 15 -0.43 -11.87 17.09
C ARG A 15 0.81 -12.61 17.58
N ASN A 16 1.87 -12.61 16.79
CA ASN A 16 3.16 -13.15 17.21
C ASN A 16 3.94 -12.10 18.06
N GLU A 17 5.14 -12.47 18.51
CA GLU A 17 6.00 -11.59 19.32
C GLU A 17 6.42 -10.30 18.59
N THR A 18 6.41 -10.30 17.26
CA THR A 18 6.75 -9.13 16.44
C THR A 18 5.57 -8.17 16.25
N GLY A 19 4.37 -8.55 16.70
CA GLY A 19 3.17 -7.70 16.74
C GLY A 19 2.20 -7.88 15.57
N GLU A 20 2.63 -8.53 14.49
CA GLU A 20 1.78 -8.82 13.34
C GLU A 20 0.77 -9.93 13.64
N ILE A 21 -0.34 -9.95 12.90
CA ILE A 21 -1.34 -11.04 12.97
C ILE A 21 -0.75 -12.29 12.31
N SER A 22 -0.57 -13.35 13.09
CA SER A 22 -0.03 -14.63 12.61
C SER A 22 -1.10 -15.64 12.23
N ASP A 23 -2.26 -15.57 12.89
CA ASP A 23 -3.37 -16.49 12.64
C ASP A 23 -4.69 -15.74 12.57
N LEU A 24 -5.55 -16.18 11.66
CA LEU A 24 -6.89 -15.63 11.47
C LEU A 24 -7.90 -16.75 11.24
N ASN A 25 -8.97 -16.74 12.02
CA ASN A 25 -10.13 -17.59 11.82
C ASN A 25 -11.36 -16.71 11.58
N TYR A 26 -12.10 -17.00 10.51
CA TYR A 26 -13.35 -16.33 10.19
C TYR A 26 -14.50 -17.33 10.15
N LYS A 27 -15.50 -17.15 11.02
CA LYS A 27 -16.70 -18.02 11.12
C LYS A 27 -16.35 -19.51 11.25
N GLY A 28 -15.28 -19.84 11.99
CA GLY A 28 -14.81 -21.21 12.19
C GLY A 28 -13.82 -21.69 11.13
N GLN A 29 -13.68 -20.99 10.01
CA GLN A 29 -12.74 -21.33 8.94
C GLN A 29 -11.36 -20.69 9.18
N SER A 30 -10.30 -21.50 9.19
CA SER A 30 -8.93 -21.00 9.24
C SER A 30 -8.54 -20.36 7.91
N ILE A 31 -8.00 -19.15 7.96
CA ILE A 31 -7.53 -18.41 6.79
C ILE A 31 -6.00 -18.54 6.73
N ASN A 32 -5.48 -19.03 5.62
CA ASN A 32 -4.04 -19.16 5.40
C ASN A 32 -3.47 -17.78 5.15
N LEU A 33 -2.52 -17.39 6.00
CA LEU A 33 -1.83 -16.11 5.93
C LEU A 33 -0.36 -16.33 5.59
N THR A 34 0.15 -15.43 4.78
CA THR A 34 1.58 -15.19 4.64
C THR A 34 1.94 -14.04 5.58
N THR A 35 2.83 -14.29 6.54
CA THR A 35 3.24 -13.27 7.53
C THR A 35 4.31 -12.35 6.94
N LEU A 36 4.36 -11.10 7.38
CA LEU A 36 5.42 -10.14 7.05
C LEU A 36 6.79 -10.71 7.42
N THR A 37 6.91 -11.34 8.60
CA THR A 37 8.18 -11.99 9.00
C THR A 37 8.62 -13.06 7.99
N SER A 38 7.70 -13.85 7.42
CA SER A 38 8.05 -14.88 6.44
C SER A 38 8.50 -14.34 5.08
N ILE A 39 8.18 -13.07 4.77
CA ILE A 39 8.48 -12.46 3.46
C ILE A 39 9.53 -11.37 3.51
N GLN A 40 10.01 -10.98 4.68
CA GLN A 40 10.96 -9.87 4.86
C GLN A 40 12.19 -9.99 3.96
N ASP A 41 12.68 -11.22 3.77
CA ASP A 41 13.89 -11.54 3.00
C ASP A 41 13.57 -12.34 1.72
N ARG A 42 12.32 -12.34 1.24
CA ARG A 42 11.93 -13.04 -0.01
C ARG A 42 12.30 -12.27 -1.27
N PHE A 43 12.60 -10.98 -1.16
CA PHE A 43 12.86 -10.11 -2.29
C PHE A 43 14.19 -9.39 -2.11
N GLU A 44 14.84 -9.11 -3.24
CA GLU A 44 16.07 -8.32 -3.31
C GLU A 44 16.05 -7.46 -4.57
N GLY A 45 16.83 -6.38 -4.57
CA GLY A 45 17.01 -5.53 -5.73
C GLY A 45 15.90 -4.50 -5.94
N GLU A 46 15.41 -4.42 -7.18
CA GLU A 46 14.59 -3.30 -7.66
C GLU A 46 13.10 -3.67 -7.74
N ILE A 47 12.25 -2.68 -7.48
CA ILE A 47 10.80 -2.81 -7.60
C ILE A 47 10.20 -1.64 -8.37
N LEU A 48 9.25 -1.93 -9.26
CA LEU A 48 8.36 -0.94 -9.85
C LEU A 48 6.97 -1.10 -9.25
N ILE A 49 6.44 -0.03 -8.64
CA ILE A 49 5.07 0.01 -8.14
C ILE A 49 4.21 0.95 -8.99
N ALA A 50 3.12 0.40 -9.54
CA ALA A 50 2.13 1.13 -10.31
C ALA A 50 1.05 1.72 -9.39
N ALA A 51 0.93 3.04 -9.45
CA ALA A 51 -0.18 3.82 -8.92
C ALA A 51 -1.31 3.93 -9.97
N THR A 52 -2.24 4.88 -9.77
CA THR A 52 -3.42 5.02 -10.63
C THR A 52 -3.59 6.41 -11.26
N GLY A 53 -2.53 7.23 -11.25
CA GLY A 53 -2.55 8.54 -11.89
C GLY A 53 -2.57 8.44 -13.43
N PRO A 54 -3.08 9.47 -14.12
CA PRO A 54 -3.20 9.49 -15.57
C PRO A 54 -1.88 9.35 -16.35
N SER A 55 -0.72 9.72 -15.79
CA SER A 55 0.57 9.63 -16.52
C SER A 55 0.94 8.21 -16.93
N ILE A 56 0.37 7.20 -16.26
CA ILE A 56 0.62 5.80 -16.57
C ILE A 56 0.19 5.42 -17.99
N LYS A 57 -0.74 6.16 -18.60
CA LYS A 57 -1.20 5.95 -19.99
C LYS A 57 -0.09 6.19 -21.03
N ASN A 58 0.95 6.92 -20.66
CA ASN A 58 2.03 7.30 -21.56
C ASN A 58 3.28 6.43 -21.38
N ILE A 59 3.24 5.44 -20.49
CA ILE A 59 4.38 4.56 -20.22
C ILE A 59 4.24 3.27 -21.03
N ASN A 60 5.28 2.93 -21.80
CA ASN A 60 5.40 1.61 -22.40
C ASN A 60 6.25 0.71 -21.48
N PHE A 61 5.62 -0.28 -20.84
CA PHE A 61 6.31 -1.19 -19.92
C PHE A 61 7.10 -2.32 -20.63
N GLU A 62 7.10 -2.41 -21.96
CA GLU A 62 7.83 -3.45 -22.71
C GLU A 62 9.35 -3.45 -22.42
N ASN A 63 9.94 -2.28 -22.14
CA ASN A 63 11.36 -2.16 -21.80
C ASN A 63 11.67 -2.39 -20.32
N LEU A 64 10.67 -2.70 -19.48
CA LEU A 64 10.91 -2.98 -18.07
C LEU A 64 11.72 -4.28 -17.95
N SER A 65 12.88 -4.20 -17.29
CA SER A 65 13.71 -5.39 -17.07
C SER A 65 12.91 -6.47 -16.32
N SER A 66 12.97 -7.71 -16.82
CA SER A 66 12.35 -8.89 -16.19
C SER A 66 12.85 -9.18 -14.77
N THR A 67 13.98 -8.59 -14.35
CA THR A 67 14.52 -8.70 -12.99
C THR A 67 13.84 -7.76 -12.00
N VAL A 68 13.08 -6.76 -12.46
CA VAL A 68 12.40 -5.79 -11.60
C VAL A 68 11.11 -6.42 -11.10
N VAL A 69 10.98 -6.54 -9.78
CA VAL A 69 9.73 -7.00 -9.15
C VAL A 69 8.65 -5.96 -9.43
N THR A 70 7.43 -6.38 -9.76
CA THR A 70 6.34 -5.43 -10.00
C THR A 70 5.29 -5.48 -8.91
N ALA A 71 4.77 -4.31 -8.57
CA ALA A 71 3.72 -4.15 -7.60
C ALA A 71 2.64 -3.18 -8.09
N GLY A 72 1.46 -3.25 -7.51
CA GLY A 72 0.38 -2.33 -7.84
C GLY A 72 -0.50 -2.02 -6.66
N VAL A 73 -1.16 -0.86 -6.72
CA VAL A 73 -2.14 -0.44 -5.72
C VAL A 73 -3.52 -0.27 -6.34
N ASN A 74 -4.57 -0.68 -5.63
CA ASN A 74 -5.97 -0.47 -5.99
C ASN A 74 -6.29 -0.78 -7.48
N GLY A 75 -6.52 0.25 -8.29
CA GLY A 75 -6.96 0.09 -9.69
C GLY A 75 -5.83 -0.14 -10.68
N ALA A 76 -4.57 -0.23 -10.23
CA ALA A 76 -3.42 -0.50 -11.09
C ALA A 76 -3.53 -1.84 -11.84
N TRP A 77 -4.42 -2.74 -11.41
CA TRP A 77 -4.64 -4.06 -12.02
C TRP A 77 -5.14 -3.98 -13.47
N HIS A 78 -5.68 -2.83 -13.90
CA HIS A 78 -5.98 -2.62 -15.33
C HIS A 78 -4.73 -2.64 -16.22
N LEU A 79 -3.53 -2.68 -15.63
CA LEU A 79 -2.25 -2.88 -16.32
C LEU A 79 -1.79 -4.34 -16.30
N ASN A 80 -2.59 -5.30 -15.84
CA ASN A 80 -2.15 -6.70 -15.68
C ASN A 80 -1.77 -7.39 -17.01
N ASP A 81 -2.19 -6.83 -18.16
CA ASP A 81 -1.74 -7.28 -19.49
C ASP A 81 -0.34 -6.75 -19.87
N GLN A 82 0.17 -5.74 -19.14
CA GLN A 82 1.46 -5.09 -19.37
C GLN A 82 2.45 -5.34 -18.22
N LEU A 83 1.94 -5.54 -17.00
CA LEU A 83 2.72 -5.75 -15.78
C LEU A 83 2.23 -6.99 -15.03
N HIS A 84 3.15 -7.92 -14.77
CA HIS A 84 2.85 -9.13 -13.99
C HIS A 84 3.14 -8.93 -12.51
N PHE A 85 2.13 -8.44 -11.78
CA PHE A 85 2.25 -8.07 -10.37
C PHE A 85 2.65 -9.26 -9.48
N SER A 86 3.70 -9.07 -8.67
CA SER A 86 4.09 -9.98 -7.59
C SER A 86 3.54 -9.52 -6.23
N LEU A 87 3.46 -8.21 -5.99
CA LEU A 87 2.92 -7.62 -4.77
C LEU A 87 1.70 -6.75 -5.11
N TYR A 88 0.64 -6.83 -4.32
CA TYR A 88 -0.56 -6.04 -4.58
C TYR A 88 -1.16 -5.46 -3.32
N PHE A 89 -1.50 -4.17 -3.33
CA PHE A 89 -1.97 -3.47 -2.13
C PHE A 89 -3.40 -2.98 -2.32
N VAL A 90 -4.31 -3.45 -1.46
CA VAL A 90 -5.70 -3.01 -1.42
C VAL A 90 -6.13 -2.82 0.05
N VAL A 91 -6.16 -1.56 0.49
CA VAL A 91 -6.60 -1.19 1.85
C VAL A 91 -7.82 -0.26 1.85
N ASP A 92 -8.24 0.23 0.68
CA ASP A 92 -9.46 1.02 0.52
C ASP A 92 -10.68 0.11 0.45
N MET A 93 -11.49 0.10 1.51
CA MET A 93 -12.69 -0.73 1.57
C MET A 93 -13.73 -0.36 0.51
N THR A 94 -13.78 0.91 0.08
CA THR A 94 -14.69 1.36 -0.98
C THR A 94 -14.24 0.85 -2.34
N PHE A 95 -12.93 0.72 -2.56
CA PHE A 95 -12.40 0.03 -3.73
C PHE A 95 -12.82 -1.44 -3.73
N ILE A 96 -12.72 -2.12 -2.58
CA ILE A 96 -13.14 -3.53 -2.46
C ILE A 96 -14.61 -3.72 -2.83
N ASP A 97 -15.47 -2.82 -2.36
CA ASP A 97 -16.90 -2.90 -2.60
C ASP A 97 -17.28 -2.64 -4.08
N ARG A 98 -16.56 -1.75 -4.75
CA ARG A 98 -16.92 -1.29 -6.11
C ARG A 98 -16.25 -2.09 -7.22
N GLN A 99 -15.00 -2.52 -7.02
CA GLN A 99 -14.15 -3.09 -8.07
C GLN A 99 -14.12 -4.61 -8.06
N THR A 100 -15.33 -5.21 -8.00
CA THR A 100 -15.51 -6.66 -7.87
C THR A 100 -14.79 -7.46 -8.98
N ALA A 101 -14.88 -7.04 -10.24
CA ALA A 101 -14.29 -7.78 -11.36
C ALA A 101 -12.76 -7.85 -11.26
N ILE A 102 -12.13 -6.75 -10.87
CA ILE A 102 -10.68 -6.66 -10.68
C ILE A 102 -10.25 -7.54 -9.52
N LEU A 103 -10.91 -7.43 -8.38
CA LEU A 103 -10.55 -8.22 -7.20
C LEU A 103 -10.68 -9.71 -7.45
N LYS A 104 -11.67 -10.15 -8.23
CA LYS A 104 -11.79 -11.55 -8.65
C LYS A 104 -10.55 -12.04 -9.41
N GLN A 105 -9.94 -11.19 -10.23
CA GLN A 105 -8.70 -11.52 -10.93
C GLN A 105 -7.52 -11.52 -9.96
N VAL A 106 -7.36 -10.47 -9.15
CA VAL A 106 -6.29 -10.36 -8.14
C VAL A 106 -6.24 -11.60 -7.24
N ILE A 107 -7.37 -11.96 -6.64
CA ILE A 107 -7.42 -13.12 -5.73
C ILE A 107 -7.22 -14.44 -6.46
N GLY A 108 -7.47 -14.50 -7.77
CA GLY A 108 -7.26 -15.71 -8.58
C GLY A 108 -5.79 -15.98 -8.94
N CYS A 109 -4.91 -15.01 -8.76
CA CYS A 109 -3.51 -15.07 -9.16
C CYS A 109 -2.62 -15.67 -8.07
N LYS A 110 -2.13 -16.89 -8.30
CA LYS A 110 -1.29 -17.65 -7.34
C LYS A 110 0.07 -17.01 -7.03
N ASN A 111 0.60 -16.20 -7.95
CA ASN A 111 1.92 -15.59 -7.82
C ASN A 111 1.87 -14.18 -7.20
N VAL A 112 0.70 -13.77 -6.70
CA VAL A 112 0.49 -12.47 -6.06
C VAL A 112 0.47 -12.64 -4.55
N ILE A 113 1.17 -11.75 -3.85
CA ILE A 113 0.96 -11.49 -2.42
C ILE A 113 0.05 -10.27 -2.30
N LEU A 114 -1.18 -10.49 -1.84
CA LEU A 114 -2.17 -9.44 -1.60
C LEU A 114 -2.05 -8.92 -0.18
N PHE A 115 -1.64 -7.67 -0.05
CA PHE A 115 -1.63 -6.90 1.19
C PHE A 115 -2.98 -6.20 1.39
N THR A 116 -3.66 -6.55 2.47
CA THR A 116 -4.98 -5.99 2.83
C THR A 116 -5.18 -6.01 4.34
N THR A 117 -6.19 -5.30 4.83
CA THR A 117 -6.62 -5.36 6.23
C THR A 117 -7.48 -6.58 6.52
N VAL A 118 -7.67 -6.92 7.80
CA VAL A 118 -8.62 -7.97 8.24
C VAL A 118 -10.03 -7.72 7.67
N MET A 119 -10.50 -6.48 7.68
CA MET A 119 -11.80 -6.13 7.10
C MET A 119 -11.84 -6.39 5.58
N GLY A 120 -10.74 -6.12 4.88
CA GLY A 120 -10.64 -6.44 3.46
C GLY A 120 -10.72 -7.94 3.19
N ILE A 121 -10.05 -8.77 3.99
CA ILE A 121 -10.17 -10.24 3.92
C ILE A 121 -11.62 -10.67 4.12
N VAL A 122 -12.30 -10.15 5.15
CA VAL A 122 -13.71 -10.46 5.42
C VAL A 122 -14.60 -10.09 4.24
N LYS A 123 -14.40 -8.91 3.62
CA LYS A 123 -15.15 -8.50 2.44
C LYS A 123 -14.88 -9.42 1.24
N LEU A 124 -13.62 -9.78 1.00
CA LEU A 124 -13.25 -10.70 -0.08
C LEU A 124 -13.89 -12.08 0.10
N ILE A 125 -13.82 -12.66 1.31
CA ILE A 125 -14.42 -13.97 1.60
C ILE A 125 -15.94 -13.91 1.47
N ASN A 126 -16.61 -12.88 2.01
CA ASN A 126 -18.07 -12.76 1.87
C ASN A 126 -18.51 -12.58 0.41
N ARG A 127 -17.65 -12.00 -0.44
CA ARG A 127 -17.97 -11.71 -1.84
C ARG A 127 -17.67 -12.88 -2.77
N PHE A 128 -16.57 -13.58 -2.55
CA PHE A 128 -16.03 -14.57 -3.49
C PHE A 128 -15.89 -15.97 -2.90
N SER A 129 -16.13 -16.15 -1.61
CA SER A 129 -15.79 -17.34 -0.84
C SER A 129 -14.28 -17.59 -0.74
N TYR A 130 -13.85 -18.21 0.35
CA TYR A 130 -12.43 -18.40 0.64
C TYR A 130 -11.74 -19.34 -0.36
N GLU A 131 -12.44 -20.36 -0.86
CA GLU A 131 -11.92 -21.33 -1.83
C GLU A 131 -11.54 -20.73 -3.20
N ASN A 132 -12.05 -19.53 -3.51
CA ASN A 132 -11.69 -18.80 -4.73
C ASN A 132 -10.52 -17.85 -4.53
N ILE A 133 -10.02 -17.69 -3.30
CA ILE A 133 -8.80 -16.92 -3.03
C ILE A 133 -7.60 -17.86 -3.19
N ARG A 134 -6.83 -17.62 -4.25
CA ARG A 134 -5.66 -18.39 -4.68
C ARG A 134 -4.34 -17.63 -4.50
N CYS A 135 -4.39 -16.32 -4.37
CA CYS A 135 -3.22 -15.49 -4.03
C CYS A 135 -2.80 -15.74 -2.58
N GLU A 136 -1.56 -15.39 -2.26
CA GLU A 136 -1.12 -15.28 -0.87
C GLU A 136 -1.80 -14.04 -0.23
N ILE A 137 -2.17 -14.13 1.05
CA ILE A 137 -2.78 -13.02 1.78
C ILE A 137 -1.83 -12.58 2.90
N CYS A 138 -1.42 -11.32 2.88
CA CYS A 138 -0.63 -10.71 3.95
C CYS A 138 -1.43 -9.60 4.62
N ILE A 139 -1.55 -9.65 5.95
CA ILE A 139 -2.28 -8.63 6.69
C ILE A 139 -1.39 -7.44 6.97
N ILE A 140 -1.88 -6.26 6.62
CA ILE A 140 -1.34 -4.97 7.06
C ILE A 140 -2.44 -4.18 7.76
N GLU A 141 -2.08 -3.44 8.79
CA GLU A 141 -3.01 -2.68 9.62
C GLU A 141 -2.56 -1.24 9.76
N ASP A 142 -3.50 -0.33 9.93
CA ASP A 142 -3.18 1.03 10.34
C ASP A 142 -2.75 0.95 11.80
N ILE A 143 -1.58 1.47 12.13
CA ILE A 143 -1.07 1.49 13.49
C ILE A 143 -2.02 2.23 14.46
N CYS A 144 -2.84 3.16 13.94
CA CYS A 144 -3.85 3.85 14.73
C CYS A 144 -5.15 3.06 14.90
N TYR A 145 -5.37 2.03 14.09
CA TYR A 145 -6.63 1.29 14.01
C TYR A 145 -6.37 -0.22 13.91
N GLU A 146 -5.46 -0.73 14.72
CA GLU A 146 -5.21 -2.17 14.80
C GLU A 146 -6.45 -2.93 15.28
N THR A 147 -6.76 -4.05 14.64
CA THR A 147 -7.94 -4.87 14.92
C THR A 147 -7.91 -5.34 16.38
N TYR A 148 -9.01 -5.08 17.09
CA TYR A 148 -9.22 -5.38 18.52
C TYR A 148 -8.32 -4.64 19.51
N LYS A 149 -7.54 -3.66 19.06
CA LYS A 149 -6.83 -2.73 19.95
C LYS A 149 -7.56 -1.38 20.03
N PRO A 150 -7.32 -0.58 21.09
CA PRO A 150 -7.83 0.78 21.17
C PRO A 150 -7.33 1.63 20.00
N SER A 151 -8.21 2.45 19.42
CA SER A 151 -7.80 3.37 18.35
C SER A 151 -6.96 4.53 18.91
N ILE A 152 -5.94 4.94 18.17
CA ILE A 152 -5.16 6.15 18.44
C ILE A 152 -5.77 7.30 17.64
N LYS A 153 -6.06 8.42 18.30
CA LYS A 153 -6.48 9.64 17.59
C LYS A 153 -5.26 10.30 16.96
N ARG A 154 -5.44 10.88 15.78
CA ARG A 154 -4.35 11.53 15.02
C ARG A 154 -3.58 12.56 15.84
N ASP A 155 -4.26 13.40 16.62
CA ASP A 155 -3.61 14.42 17.47
C ASP A 155 -2.76 13.84 18.61
N ASN A 156 -2.96 12.56 18.94
CA ASN A 156 -2.22 11.84 19.97
C ASN A 156 -1.14 10.92 19.37
N LEU A 157 -0.93 10.93 18.05
CA LEU A 157 -0.03 9.99 17.37
C LEU A 157 1.38 10.00 17.97
N HIS A 158 1.96 11.19 18.13
CA HIS A 158 3.30 11.34 18.69
C HIS A 158 3.39 10.88 20.14
N GLN A 159 2.39 11.23 20.96
CA GLN A 159 2.36 10.79 22.36
C GLN A 159 2.21 9.27 22.47
N ALA A 160 1.41 8.65 21.62
CA ALA A 160 1.11 7.22 21.68
C ALA A 160 2.22 6.33 21.12
N LEU A 161 2.96 6.81 20.11
CA LEU A 161 3.92 6.00 19.35
C LEU A 161 5.36 6.51 19.43
N GLY A 162 5.65 7.60 20.15
CA GLY A 162 6.98 8.21 20.24
C GLY A 162 8.09 7.23 20.67
N ASP A 163 7.76 6.30 21.56
CA ASP A 163 8.69 5.27 22.05
C ASP A 163 8.59 3.94 21.29
N THR A 164 7.76 3.86 20.24
CA THR A 164 7.57 2.61 19.48
C THR A 164 8.78 2.38 18.56
N PRO A 165 9.52 1.27 18.72
CA PRO A 165 10.71 1.05 17.91
C PRO A 165 10.37 0.98 16.42
N GLY A 166 11.19 1.66 15.60
CA GLY A 166 11.00 1.73 14.15
C GLY A 166 9.98 2.77 13.69
N ILE A 167 9.26 3.45 14.57
CA ILE A 167 8.45 4.61 14.19
C ILE A 167 9.32 5.86 14.18
N VAL A 168 9.33 6.57 13.05
CA VAL A 168 10.09 7.81 12.87
C VAL A 168 9.10 8.93 12.61
N PHE A 169 9.17 10.01 13.39
CA PHE A 169 8.32 11.19 13.23
C PHE A 169 8.96 12.24 12.33
N SER A 170 8.12 13.04 11.68
CA SER A 170 8.58 14.25 10.99
C SER A 170 8.91 15.34 12.00
N ASP A 171 10.11 15.94 11.87
CA ASP A 171 10.56 17.05 12.72
C ASP A 171 9.68 18.30 12.61
N SER A 172 8.95 18.44 11.49
CA SER A 172 8.14 19.64 11.18
C SER A 172 6.63 19.38 11.20
N HIS A 173 6.20 18.12 11.24
CA HIS A 173 4.79 17.74 11.16
C HIS A 173 4.48 16.66 12.19
N PRO A 174 4.01 17.01 13.40
CA PRO A 174 3.94 16.08 14.54
C PRO A 174 2.97 14.90 14.34
N ASN A 175 2.01 15.05 13.43
CA ASN A 175 1.03 14.01 13.07
C ASN A 175 1.45 13.19 11.84
N ILE A 176 2.71 13.29 11.42
CA ILE A 176 3.27 12.55 10.29
C ILE A 176 4.40 11.67 10.82
N ALA A 177 4.30 10.38 10.56
CA ALA A 177 5.30 9.39 10.92
C ALA A 177 5.46 8.33 9.82
N PHE A 178 6.52 7.54 9.93
CA PHE A 178 6.83 6.43 9.03
C PHE A 178 7.19 5.20 9.87
N SER A 179 6.64 4.04 9.50
CA SER A 179 6.98 2.77 10.12
C SER A 179 8.08 2.06 9.33
N ARG A 180 9.26 1.92 9.94
CA ARG A 180 10.36 1.07 9.44
C ARG A 180 10.10 -0.42 9.62
N ASP A 181 9.14 -0.77 10.49
CA ASP A 181 8.76 -2.14 10.82
C ASP A 181 7.24 -2.30 10.83
N VAL A 182 6.68 -2.60 9.65
CA VAL A 182 5.23 -2.65 9.41
C VAL A 182 4.53 -3.81 10.12
N ARG A 183 5.27 -4.71 10.80
CA ARG A 183 4.68 -5.73 11.69
C ARG A 183 3.97 -5.10 12.89
N ARG A 184 4.38 -3.89 13.27
CA ARG A 184 3.71 -3.08 14.31
C ARG A 184 2.57 -2.22 13.78
N GLY A 185 2.30 -2.28 12.48
CA GLY A 185 1.34 -1.43 11.79
C GLY A 185 2.01 -0.41 10.87
N VAL A 186 1.21 0.07 9.94
CA VAL A 186 1.53 1.05 8.91
C VAL A 186 0.96 2.40 9.34
N VAL A 187 1.72 3.48 9.14
CA VAL A 187 1.23 4.84 9.42
C VAL A 187 0.44 5.35 8.22
N ASP A 188 -0.83 5.74 8.40
CA ASP A 188 -1.62 6.33 7.32
C ASP A 188 -1.25 7.79 7.01
N ALA A 189 -1.20 8.11 5.72
CA ALA A 189 -1.08 9.47 5.20
C ALA A 189 -2.11 9.75 4.09
N GLY A 190 -3.26 9.06 4.10
CA GLY A 190 -4.36 9.30 3.17
C GLY A 190 -4.16 8.78 1.75
N THR A 191 -3.15 7.94 1.51
CA THR A 191 -2.92 7.29 0.21
C THR A 191 -2.37 5.88 0.39
N VAL A 192 -2.90 4.92 -0.37
CA VAL A 192 -2.43 3.53 -0.39
C VAL A 192 -0.96 3.44 -0.81
N MET A 193 -0.48 4.39 -1.61
CA MET A 193 0.94 4.41 -1.99
C MET A 193 1.86 4.60 -0.77
N TYR A 194 1.46 5.39 0.23
CA TYR A 194 2.26 5.57 1.44
C TYR A 194 2.28 4.31 2.32
N TRP A 195 1.20 3.54 2.31
CA TRP A 195 1.18 2.23 2.93
C TRP A 195 2.12 1.26 2.21
N ALA A 196 2.03 1.21 0.88
CA ALA A 196 2.86 0.34 0.06
C ALA A 196 4.35 0.66 0.23
N LEU A 197 4.75 1.94 0.28
CA LEU A 197 6.14 2.33 0.49
C LEU A 197 6.72 1.86 1.83
N GLN A 198 5.94 1.90 2.91
CA GLN A 198 6.38 1.38 4.22
C GLN A 198 6.59 -0.14 4.17
N VAL A 199 5.71 -0.87 3.48
CA VAL A 199 5.86 -2.31 3.29
C VAL A 199 7.06 -2.63 2.39
N ILE A 200 7.21 -1.93 1.26
CA ILE A 200 8.35 -2.10 0.34
C ILE A 200 9.68 -1.82 1.04
N TYR A 201 9.72 -0.78 1.88
CA TYR A 201 10.86 -0.50 2.74
C TYR A 201 11.17 -1.68 3.67
N PHE A 202 10.16 -2.23 4.33
CA PHE A 202 10.30 -3.38 5.22
C PHE A 202 10.81 -4.64 4.49
N LEU A 203 10.42 -4.82 3.22
CA LEU A 203 10.85 -5.91 2.33
C LEU A 203 12.24 -5.70 1.72
N ARG A 204 12.98 -4.66 2.13
CA ARG A 204 14.41 -4.45 1.81
C ARG A 204 14.75 -4.24 0.33
N PHE A 205 13.80 -3.76 -0.47
CA PHE A 205 14.12 -3.27 -1.81
C PHE A 205 15.07 -2.07 -1.74
N ASN A 206 16.10 -2.06 -2.59
CA ASN A 206 17.13 -1.00 -2.59
C ASN A 206 16.85 0.10 -3.63
N LYS A 207 15.97 -0.17 -4.60
CA LYS A 207 15.57 0.79 -5.61
C LYS A 207 14.10 0.64 -5.94
N ILE A 208 13.38 1.75 -5.87
CA ILE A 208 11.92 1.81 -6.00
C ILE A 208 11.60 2.78 -7.14
N TYR A 209 10.90 2.29 -8.15
CA TYR A 209 10.30 3.12 -9.20
C TYR A 209 8.81 3.24 -8.96
N ILE A 210 8.27 4.45 -9.02
CA ILE A 210 6.84 4.68 -8.85
C ILE A 210 6.27 5.19 -10.16
N ALA A 211 5.38 4.42 -10.79
CA ALA A 211 4.68 4.84 -12.01
C ALA A 211 3.29 5.37 -11.65
N GLY A 212 2.85 6.48 -12.28
CA GLY A 212 1.52 7.04 -12.08
C GLY A 212 1.33 7.81 -10.76
N LEU A 213 2.41 8.22 -10.08
CA LEU A 213 2.33 9.05 -8.88
C LEU A 213 2.20 10.52 -9.27
N ASP A 214 1.04 10.91 -9.81
CA ASP A 214 0.82 12.26 -10.31
C ASP A 214 0.47 13.27 -9.21
N MET A 215 -0.46 12.92 -8.31
CA MET A 215 -0.93 13.78 -7.22
C MET A 215 -1.44 15.17 -7.67
N ASN A 216 -1.94 15.25 -8.90
CA ASN A 216 -2.58 16.41 -9.50
C ASN A 216 -3.88 16.01 -10.20
N ASN A 217 -4.62 16.99 -10.75
CA ASN A 217 -5.79 16.75 -11.59
C ASN A 217 -6.88 15.87 -10.95
N PHE A 218 -7.15 16.05 -9.65
CA PHE A 218 -8.12 15.23 -8.90
C PHE A 218 -9.58 15.36 -9.37
N ASN A 219 -9.87 16.35 -10.22
CA ASN A 219 -11.15 16.55 -10.89
C ASN A 219 -11.27 15.77 -12.21
N GLN A 220 -10.22 15.05 -12.62
CA GLN A 220 -10.22 14.18 -13.78
C GLN A 220 -10.30 12.70 -13.35
N PRO A 221 -10.85 11.81 -14.20
CA PRO A 221 -10.92 10.39 -13.90
C PRO A 221 -9.53 9.77 -13.71
N ARG A 222 -9.43 8.77 -12.82
CA ARG A 222 -8.24 7.89 -12.77
C ARG A 222 -8.04 7.21 -14.12
N PHE A 223 -6.87 6.62 -14.37
CA PHE A 223 -6.56 6.13 -15.71
C PHE A 223 -7.53 5.07 -16.25
N TYR A 224 -8.18 4.33 -15.35
CA TYR A 224 -9.18 3.30 -15.64
C TYR A 224 -10.65 3.76 -15.51
N GLU A 225 -10.86 5.04 -15.19
CA GLU A 225 -12.17 5.66 -15.08
C GLU A 225 -12.46 6.56 -16.29
N ASN A 226 -13.71 6.98 -16.41
CA ASN A 226 -14.22 7.97 -17.36
C ASN A 226 -15.23 8.88 -16.64
N GLY A 227 -15.77 9.88 -17.33
CA GLY A 227 -16.69 10.85 -16.73
C GLY A 227 -17.94 10.24 -16.10
N ASN A 228 -18.35 9.02 -16.49
CA ASN A 228 -19.57 8.37 -15.99
C ASN A 228 -19.33 7.48 -14.77
N ASN A 229 -18.11 7.01 -14.52
CA ASN A 229 -17.79 6.11 -13.41
C ASN A 229 -16.71 6.66 -12.45
N MET A 230 -16.30 7.92 -12.64
CA MET A 230 -15.36 8.60 -11.76
C MET A 230 -15.89 8.63 -10.32
N LEU A 231 -15.04 8.22 -9.39
CA LEU A 231 -15.35 8.23 -7.97
C LEU A 231 -14.82 9.51 -7.32
N PRO A 232 -15.51 10.02 -6.27
CA PRO A 232 -14.98 11.15 -5.51
C PRO A 232 -13.61 10.80 -4.92
N SER A 233 -12.73 11.81 -4.87
CA SER A 233 -11.42 11.71 -4.27
C SER A 233 -11.24 12.83 -3.26
N PHE A 234 -10.94 12.48 -2.01
CA PHE A 234 -10.59 13.43 -0.95
C PHE A 234 -9.07 13.69 -0.89
N LEU A 235 -8.32 13.19 -1.88
CA LEU A 235 -6.87 13.27 -1.89
C LEU A 235 -6.39 14.70 -2.12
N GLY A 236 -7.13 15.49 -2.92
CA GLY A 236 -6.82 16.89 -3.19
C GLY A 236 -6.63 17.73 -1.92
N ASP A 237 -7.50 17.53 -0.93
CA ASP A 237 -7.46 18.27 0.34
C ASP A 237 -6.27 17.89 1.22
N LYS A 238 -5.67 16.72 0.98
CA LYS A 238 -4.60 16.14 1.81
C LYS A 238 -3.21 16.29 1.22
N VAL A 239 -3.09 16.66 -0.07
CA VAL A 239 -1.80 16.61 -0.79
C VAL A 239 -0.75 17.49 -0.11
N GLN A 240 -1.05 18.76 0.13
CA GLN A 240 -0.08 19.72 0.65
C GLN A 240 0.24 19.48 2.13
N ASN A 241 -0.77 19.17 2.95
CA ASN A 241 -0.63 19.15 4.41
C ASN A 241 -0.38 17.75 5.00
N THR A 242 -0.44 16.70 4.19
CA THR A 242 -0.28 15.31 4.68
C THR A 242 0.55 14.47 3.74
N VAL A 243 0.17 14.38 2.46
CA VAL A 243 0.82 13.45 1.52
C VAL A 243 2.26 13.87 1.20
N ILE A 244 2.48 15.14 0.83
CA ILE A 244 3.83 15.65 0.53
C ILE A 244 4.73 15.57 1.78
N PRO A 245 4.32 16.06 2.97
CA PRO A 245 5.11 15.90 4.19
C PRO A 245 5.46 14.44 4.51
N ALA A 246 4.51 13.51 4.31
CA ALA A 246 4.74 12.09 4.53
C ALA A 246 5.74 11.50 3.53
N PHE A 247 5.62 11.80 2.23
CA PHE A 247 6.61 11.35 1.25
C PHE A 247 7.98 12.00 1.44
N THR A 248 8.04 13.26 1.86
CA THR A 248 9.32 13.91 2.24
C THR A 248 9.98 13.15 3.38
N LEU A 249 9.22 12.76 4.42
CA LEU A 249 9.74 11.94 5.52
C LEU A 249 10.24 10.58 5.02
N ALA A 250 9.44 9.88 4.21
CA ALA A 250 9.84 8.59 3.63
C ALA A 250 11.12 8.71 2.78
N SER A 251 11.22 9.74 1.94
CA SER A 251 12.40 10.01 1.12
C SER A 251 13.64 10.23 1.98
N ASN A 252 13.55 11.06 3.03
CA ASN A 252 14.67 11.30 3.95
C ASN A 252 15.14 10.02 4.66
N ILE A 253 14.21 9.14 5.05
CA ILE A 253 14.53 7.84 5.66
C ILE A 253 15.21 6.92 4.64
N MET A 254 14.63 6.79 3.45
CA MET A 254 15.15 5.95 2.38
C MET A 254 16.54 6.40 1.92
N GLN A 255 16.78 7.71 1.76
CA GLN A 255 18.09 8.26 1.44
C GLN A 255 19.14 7.93 2.51
N LYS A 256 18.80 8.08 3.80
CA LYS A 256 19.70 7.72 4.91
C LYS A 256 20.07 6.23 4.91
N ASP A 257 19.15 5.38 4.45
CA ASP A 257 19.34 3.94 4.36
C ASP A 257 19.85 3.49 2.98
N ASN A 258 20.29 4.41 2.11
CA ASN A 258 20.79 4.17 0.76
C ASN A 258 19.78 3.48 -0.19
N ILE A 259 18.48 3.71 0.02
CA ILE A 259 17.40 3.27 -0.86
C ILE A 259 17.07 4.40 -1.83
N THR A 260 17.14 4.09 -3.13
CA THR A 260 16.81 5.06 -4.19
C THR A 260 15.33 4.97 -4.53
N VAL A 261 14.66 6.12 -4.64
CA VAL A 261 13.27 6.21 -5.11
C VAL A 261 13.19 7.15 -6.30
N VAL A 262 12.54 6.72 -7.38
CA VAL A 262 12.35 7.52 -8.60
C VAL A 262 10.87 7.58 -8.93
N ASN A 263 10.36 8.79 -9.18
CA ASN A 263 9.00 8.97 -9.67
C ASN A 263 9.02 9.02 -11.22
N LEU A 264 8.36 8.06 -11.86
CA LEU A 264 8.28 7.94 -13.31
C LEU A 264 7.14 8.78 -13.91
N SER A 265 6.67 9.78 -13.17
CA SER A 265 5.66 10.76 -13.58
C SER A 265 6.30 12.15 -13.68
N PRO A 266 6.83 12.56 -14.85
CA PRO A 266 7.57 13.82 -15.02
C PRO A 266 6.78 15.07 -14.60
N GLN A 267 5.46 15.04 -14.77
CA GLN A 267 4.55 16.14 -14.46
C GLN A 267 3.89 16.02 -13.08
N SER A 268 4.43 15.15 -12.19
CA SER A 268 3.90 14.97 -10.85
C SER A 268 3.93 16.27 -10.03
N ALA A 269 2.91 16.45 -9.19
CA ALA A 269 2.89 17.47 -8.14
C ALA A 269 3.75 17.11 -6.93
N ILE A 270 4.21 15.85 -6.81
CA ILE A 270 5.25 15.50 -5.83
C ILE A 270 6.54 16.20 -6.23
N PRO A 271 7.14 17.03 -5.36
CA PRO A 271 8.34 17.77 -5.71
C PRO A 271 9.52 16.86 -6.05
N ASP A 272 10.37 17.32 -6.97
CA ASP A 272 11.53 16.58 -7.44
C ASP A 272 12.54 16.22 -6.33
N PHE A 273 12.68 17.10 -5.34
CA PHE A 273 13.52 16.84 -4.17
C PHE A 273 12.97 15.74 -3.24
N VAL A 274 11.67 15.42 -3.35
CA VAL A 274 11.07 14.30 -2.60
C VAL A 274 11.43 13.01 -3.31
N PHE A 275 11.03 12.88 -4.58
CA PHE A 275 11.42 11.76 -5.43
C PHE A 275 11.82 12.33 -6.80
N PRO A 276 13.07 12.15 -7.25
CA PRO A 276 13.50 12.60 -8.57
C PRO A 276 12.54 12.13 -9.65
N ARG A 277 12.03 13.07 -10.44
CA ARG A 277 11.09 12.82 -11.51
C ARG A 277 11.85 12.50 -12.78
N LYS A 278 11.54 11.38 -13.41
CA LYS A 278 12.14 10.94 -14.67
C LYS A 278 11.07 10.46 -15.63
N ASP A 279 11.35 10.56 -16.92
CA ASP A 279 10.59 9.78 -17.89
C ASP A 279 10.94 8.30 -17.75
N PHE A 280 10.01 7.40 -18.10
CA PHE A 280 10.27 5.97 -18.08
C PHE A 280 11.44 5.60 -19.01
N THR A 281 11.49 6.21 -20.19
CA THR A 281 12.53 5.96 -21.19
C THR A 281 13.92 6.41 -20.73
N ASP A 282 14.02 7.44 -19.87
CA ASP A 282 15.31 7.85 -19.30
C ASP A 282 15.90 6.82 -18.31
N VAL A 283 15.08 5.85 -17.87
CA VAL A 283 15.44 4.83 -16.89
C VAL A 283 15.54 3.44 -17.52
N PHE A 284 14.64 3.11 -18.44
CA PHE A 284 14.50 1.81 -19.09
C PHE A 284 14.53 1.98 -20.61
N ASN A 285 15.74 2.07 -21.17
CA ASN A 285 16.03 2.04 -22.62
C ASN A 285 16.76 0.75 -22.99
#